data_AF-A0A3B9AA90-F1
#
_entry.id   AF-A0A3B9AA90-F1
#
_cell.length_a   1.000
_cell.length_b   1.000
_cell.length_c   1.000
_cell.angle_alpha   90.00
_cell.angle_beta   90.00
_cell.angle_gamma   90.00
#
_symmetry.space_group_name_H-M   'P 1'
#
loop_
_entity.id
_entity.type
_entity.pdbx_description
1 polymer ?
#
loop_
_entity_poly.entity_id
_entity_poly.type
_entity_poly.pdbx_seq_one_letter_code
_entity_poly.pdbx_strand_id
1 'polypeptide(L)'
;MGRSKSEFDSNTEKHFKNWVLMGGLFNCIVALPLSLPFTCKLYIELFNHMNALLGMGGFRWIPPTEGANLLFLNTAGLALFLVGMMLIYASKNVVERAEIPLLNGIIRFAWGITATYYIIAFEVIHIMLTIVAIDVILASIYMSFFFKNYKAGKAIKC
;
A
#
# COMPACT_ATOMS: atom_id res chain seq x y z
N MET A 1 13.17 -11.76 -41.41
CA MET A 1 13.69 -12.37 -40.17
C MET A 1 12.87 -11.83 -39.00
N GLY A 2 11.88 -12.61 -38.57
CA GLY A 2 10.95 -12.20 -37.53
C GLY A 2 11.63 -12.13 -36.17
N ARG A 3 11.62 -10.96 -35.54
CA ARG A 3 11.79 -10.85 -34.09
C ARG A 3 10.55 -11.46 -33.44
N SER A 4 10.67 -12.75 -33.17
CA SER A 4 9.84 -13.51 -32.24
C SER A 4 9.49 -12.66 -31.01
N LYS A 5 8.21 -12.73 -30.59
CA LYS A 5 7.68 -12.29 -29.30
C LYS A 5 8.69 -12.59 -28.19
N SER A 6 9.51 -11.62 -27.84
CA SER A 6 10.60 -11.82 -26.88
C SER A 6 10.01 -11.95 -25.48
N GLU A 7 10.09 -13.18 -24.97
CA GLU A 7 10.07 -13.58 -23.57
C GLU A 7 9.97 -12.40 -22.60
N PHE A 8 8.80 -12.25 -22.02
CA PHE A 8 8.74 -11.76 -20.67
C PHE A 8 9.43 -12.82 -19.82
N ASP A 9 10.56 -12.46 -19.21
CA ASP A 9 11.29 -13.37 -18.33
C ASP A 9 10.32 -13.87 -17.26
N SER A 10 10.00 -15.16 -17.32
CA SER A 10 9.00 -15.81 -16.49
C SER A 10 9.31 -15.64 -15.00
N ASN A 11 10.59 -15.46 -14.65
CA ASN A 11 11.00 -15.14 -13.29
C ASN A 11 10.62 -13.72 -12.89
N THR A 12 10.90 -12.72 -13.73
CA THR A 12 10.48 -11.33 -13.50
C THR A 12 8.96 -11.21 -13.35
N GLU A 13 8.18 -11.93 -14.17
CA GLU A 13 6.73 -12.04 -14.01
C GLU A 13 6.33 -12.56 -12.65
N LYS A 14 6.88 -13.71 -12.27
CA LYS A 14 6.54 -14.42 -11.03
C LYS A 14 6.87 -13.57 -9.81
N HIS A 15 8.04 -12.90 -9.82
CA HIS A 15 8.41 -11.99 -8.75
C HIS A 15 7.43 -10.82 -8.64
N PHE A 16 7.04 -10.22 -9.77
CA PHE A 16 6.07 -9.13 -9.75
C PHE A 16 4.69 -9.57 -9.25
N LYS A 17 4.20 -10.73 -9.69
CA LYS A 17 2.96 -11.34 -9.15
C LYS A 17 3.00 -11.46 -7.63
N ASN A 18 4.11 -11.96 -7.09
CA ASN A 18 4.28 -12.08 -5.65
C ASN A 18 4.28 -10.72 -4.95
N TRP A 19 4.96 -9.70 -5.50
CA TRP A 19 4.94 -8.34 -4.93
C TRP A 19 3.56 -7.70 -4.95
N VAL A 20 2.79 -7.89 -6.03
CA VAL A 20 1.41 -7.40 -6.13
C VAL A 20 0.52 -8.14 -5.12
N LEU A 21 0.66 -9.46 -5.00
CA LEU A 21 -0.07 -10.26 -4.02
C LEU A 21 0.26 -9.84 -2.58
N MET A 22 1.55 -9.72 -2.24
CA MET A 22 1.99 -9.32 -0.90
C MET A 22 1.52 -7.91 -0.54
N GLY A 23 1.58 -6.95 -1.47
CA GLY A 23 1.05 -5.61 -1.21
C GLY A 23 -0.46 -5.58 -1.05
N GLY A 24 -1.18 -6.48 -1.73
CA GLY A 24 -2.61 -6.70 -1.53
C GLY A 24 -2.93 -7.28 -0.15
N LEU A 25 -2.24 -8.34 0.25
CA LEU A 25 -2.38 -8.94 1.58
C LEU A 25 -2.01 -7.96 2.70
N PHE A 26 -0.92 -7.21 2.54
CA PHE A 26 -0.50 -6.16 3.46
C PHE A 26 -1.61 -5.15 3.69
N ASN A 27 -2.21 -4.62 2.60
CA ASN A 27 -3.34 -3.70 2.71
C ASN A 27 -4.51 -4.31 3.45
N CYS A 28 -4.89 -5.55 3.13
CA CYS A 28 -6.00 -6.21 3.83
C CYS A 28 -5.72 -6.36 5.33
N ILE A 29 -4.51 -6.81 5.71
CA ILE A 29 -4.13 -7.05 7.11
C ILE A 29 -4.07 -5.75 7.90
N VAL A 30 -3.44 -4.72 7.34
CA VAL A 30 -3.25 -3.42 8.00
C VAL A 30 -4.57 -2.64 8.07
N ALA A 31 -5.42 -2.72 7.03
CA ALA A 31 -6.62 -1.92 6.94
C ALA A 31 -7.87 -2.56 7.57
N LEU A 32 -7.96 -3.90 7.65
CA LEU A 32 -9.12 -4.59 8.21
C LEU A 32 -9.47 -4.11 9.63
N PRO A 33 -8.51 -3.97 10.57
CA PRO A 33 -8.82 -3.45 11.91
C PRO A 33 -9.28 -1.99 11.92
N LEU A 34 -8.92 -1.22 10.89
CA LEU A 34 -9.43 0.14 10.71
C LEU A 34 -10.81 0.14 10.07
N SER A 35 -11.17 -0.84 9.23
CA SER A 35 -12.46 -0.88 8.54
C SER A 35 -13.67 -1.19 9.44
N LEU A 36 -13.44 -1.80 10.61
CA LEU A 36 -14.48 -2.17 11.55
C LEU A 36 -14.54 -1.19 12.74
N PRO A 37 -15.75 -0.76 13.16
CA PRO A 37 -15.90 0.27 14.19
C PRO A 37 -15.38 -0.15 15.56
N PHE A 38 -15.40 -1.45 15.88
CA PHE A 38 -15.04 -1.98 17.19
C PHE A 38 -13.55 -2.35 17.34
N THR A 39 -12.81 -2.53 16.24
CA THR A 39 -11.38 -2.90 16.28
C THR A 39 -10.44 -1.70 16.21
N CYS A 40 -10.93 -0.53 15.82
CA CYS A 40 -10.13 0.67 15.62
C CYS A 40 -9.35 1.08 16.88
N LYS A 41 -10.02 1.13 18.04
CA LYS A 41 -9.38 1.50 19.31
C LYS A 41 -8.22 0.54 19.66
N LEU A 42 -8.48 -0.76 19.58
CA LEU A 42 -7.46 -1.78 19.85
C LEU A 42 -6.27 -1.67 18.90
N TYR A 43 -6.53 -1.40 17.63
CA TYR A 43 -5.49 -1.20 16.63
C TYR A 43 -4.62 0.01 16.92
N ILE A 44 -5.22 1.15 17.27
CA ILE A 44 -4.49 2.36 17.67
C ILE A 44 -3.67 2.12 18.94
N GLU A 45 -4.21 1.41 19.93
CA GLU A 45 -3.50 1.05 21.15
C GLU A 45 -2.30 0.13 20.89
N LEU A 46 -2.43 -0.84 19.97
CA LEU A 46 -1.32 -1.69 19.53
C LEU A 46 -0.18 -0.85 18.93
N PHE A 47 -0.48 0.07 18.02
CA PHE A 47 0.54 0.94 17.42
C PHE A 47 1.22 1.85 18.45
N ASN A 48 0.44 2.41 19.38
CA ASN A 48 0.98 3.16 20.51
C ASN A 48 1.95 2.33 21.36
N HIS A 49 1.57 1.08 21.67
CA HIS A 49 2.40 0.18 22.46
C HIS A 49 3.70 -0.17 21.72
N MET A 50 3.61 -0.53 20.44
CA MET A 50 4.79 -0.83 19.62
C MET A 50 5.71 0.38 19.47
N ASN A 51 5.17 1.58 19.29
CA ASN A 51 5.95 2.82 19.19
C ASN A 51 6.72 3.11 20.48
N ALA A 52 6.06 2.93 21.63
CA ALA A 52 6.69 3.10 22.94
C ALA A 52 7.77 2.04 23.18
N LEU A 53 7.51 0.77 22.82
CA LEU A 53 8.46 -0.33 22.96
C LEU A 53 9.72 -0.13 22.11
N LEU A 54 9.57 0.45 20.92
CA LEU A 54 10.67 0.75 20.00
C LEU A 54 11.33 2.12 20.26
N GLY A 55 10.78 2.94 21.17
CA GLY A 55 11.32 4.26 21.49
C GLY A 55 11.32 5.25 20.33
N MET A 56 10.37 5.16 19.40
CA MET A 56 10.42 5.94 18.14
C MET A 56 10.01 7.41 18.30
N GLY A 57 9.40 7.82 19.41
CA GLY A 57 8.98 9.20 19.68
C GLY A 57 7.62 9.59 19.08
N GLY A 58 7.35 10.89 19.01
CA GLY A 58 6.07 11.47 18.58
C GLY A 58 4.97 11.36 19.64
N PHE A 59 3.87 12.08 19.41
CA PHE A 59 2.68 12.06 20.24
C PHE A 59 1.87 10.78 20.01
N ARG A 60 1.27 10.31 21.11
CA ARG A 60 0.40 9.14 21.12
C ARG A 60 -0.77 9.36 20.16
N TRP A 61 -1.07 8.35 19.34
CA TRP A 61 -2.27 8.38 18.51
C TRP A 61 -3.51 8.21 19.39
N ILE A 62 -4.37 9.23 19.39
CA ILE A 62 -5.61 9.26 20.19
C ILE A 62 -6.76 8.68 19.35
N PRO A 63 -7.47 7.64 19.83
CA PRO A 63 -8.66 7.13 19.16
C PRO A 63 -9.75 8.20 19.08
N PRO A 64 -10.45 8.33 17.93
CA PRO A 64 -11.56 9.26 17.81
C PRO A 64 -12.71 8.86 18.74
N THR A 65 -13.30 9.82 19.43
CA THR A 65 -14.46 9.63 20.32
C THR A 65 -15.79 10.00 19.65
N GLU A 66 -15.74 10.85 18.62
CA GLU A 66 -16.91 11.30 17.88
C GLU A 66 -17.21 10.40 16.68
N GLY A 67 -18.51 10.15 16.43
CA GLY A 67 -18.98 9.26 15.38
C GLY A 67 -18.55 9.65 13.97
N ALA A 68 -18.43 10.95 13.68
CA ALA A 68 -18.00 11.44 12.37
C ALA A 68 -16.54 11.08 12.08
N ASN A 69 -15.63 11.31 13.03
CA ASN A 69 -14.21 10.98 12.89
C ASN A 69 -13.99 9.46 12.82
N LEU A 70 -14.77 8.69 13.58
CA LEU A 70 -14.76 7.24 13.50
C LEU A 70 -15.22 6.76 12.11
N LEU A 71 -16.29 7.34 11.56
CA LEU A 71 -16.77 7.02 10.21
C LEU A 71 -15.71 7.31 9.14
N PHE A 72 -15.01 8.44 9.21
CA PHE A 72 -13.92 8.76 8.28
C PHE A 72 -12.80 7.72 8.35
N LEU A 73 -12.38 7.37 9.56
CA LEU A 73 -11.32 6.38 9.77
C LEU A 73 -11.72 4.98 9.28
N ASN A 74 -12.96 4.57 9.56
CA ASN A 74 -13.50 3.29 9.08
C ASN A 74 -13.63 3.25 7.55
N THR A 75 -14.08 4.34 6.94
CA THR A 75 -14.21 4.43 5.49
C THR A 75 -12.84 4.42 4.81
N ALA A 76 -11.83 5.09 5.39
CA ALA A 76 -10.46 5.01 4.90
C ALA A 76 -9.88 3.59 5.02
N GLY A 77 -10.14 2.91 6.13
CA GLY A 77 -9.78 1.49 6.32
C GLY A 77 -10.46 0.58 5.30
N LEU A 78 -11.76 0.75 5.07
CA LEU A 78 -12.50 -0.02 4.07
C LEU A 78 -11.98 0.22 2.65
N ALA A 79 -11.71 1.47 2.28
CA ALA A 79 -11.14 1.81 0.98
C ALA A 79 -9.77 1.14 0.79
N LEU A 80 -8.89 1.19 1.79
CA LEU A 80 -7.58 0.55 1.72
C LEU A 80 -7.68 -0.99 1.66
N PHE A 81 -8.64 -1.59 2.37
CA PHE A 81 -8.94 -3.02 2.29
C PHE A 81 -9.39 -3.41 0.86
N LEU A 82 -10.29 -2.63 0.25
CA LEU A 82 -10.74 -2.88 -1.13
C LEU A 82 -9.60 -2.73 -2.14
N VAL A 83 -8.70 -1.76 -1.95
CA VAL A 83 -7.45 -1.67 -2.74
C VAL A 83 -6.62 -2.93 -2.58
N GLY A 84 -6.52 -3.48 -1.35
CA GLY A 84 -5.87 -4.76 -1.11
C GLY A 84 -6.47 -5.91 -1.93
N MET A 85 -7.80 -6.01 -1.94
CA MET A 85 -8.53 -7.00 -2.75
C MET A 85 -8.31 -6.81 -4.25
N MET A 86 -8.27 -5.57 -4.74
CA MET A 86 -7.97 -5.27 -6.16
C MET A 86 -6.55 -5.69 -6.55
N LEU A 87 -5.56 -5.51 -5.67
CA LEU A 87 -4.19 -5.99 -5.90
C LEU A 87 -4.13 -7.53 -5.91
N ILE A 88 -4.82 -8.20 -4.98
CA ILE A 88 -4.92 -9.66 -4.98
C ILE A 88 -5.54 -10.14 -6.31
N TYR A 89 -6.58 -9.47 -6.79
CA TYR A 89 -7.17 -9.75 -8.11
C TYR A 89 -6.20 -9.50 -9.27
N ALA A 90 -5.46 -8.39 -9.25
CA ALA A 90 -4.46 -8.06 -10.26
C ALA A 90 -3.30 -9.07 -10.30
N SER A 91 -2.91 -9.62 -9.16
CA SER A 91 -1.79 -10.58 -9.06
C SER A 91 -2.02 -11.87 -9.88
N LYS A 92 -3.29 -12.25 -10.12
CA LYS A 92 -3.64 -13.41 -10.96
C LYS A 92 -3.27 -13.22 -12.43
N ASN A 93 -3.32 -12.00 -12.95
CA ASN A 93 -2.90 -11.67 -14.32
C ASN A 93 -2.30 -10.26 -14.38
N VAL A 94 -1.04 -10.13 -13.94
CA VAL A 94 -0.36 -8.83 -13.82
C VAL A 94 -0.01 -8.18 -15.16
N VAL A 95 0.03 -8.95 -16.25
CA VAL A 95 0.35 -8.41 -17.58
C VAL A 95 -0.83 -7.62 -18.13
N GLU A 96 -2.03 -8.17 -18.05
CA GLU A 96 -3.28 -7.50 -18.49
C GLU A 96 -3.77 -6.47 -17.48
N ARG A 97 -3.37 -6.57 -16.21
CA ARG A 97 -3.90 -5.72 -15.12
C ARG A 97 -2.83 -4.86 -14.48
N ALA A 98 -1.76 -4.54 -15.21
CA ALA A 98 -0.62 -3.78 -14.70
C ALA A 98 -1.00 -2.35 -14.24
N GLU A 99 -2.09 -1.81 -14.76
CA GLU A 99 -2.60 -0.48 -14.41
C GLU A 99 -3.09 -0.39 -12.96
N ILE A 100 -3.62 -1.48 -12.40
CA ILE A 100 -4.10 -1.53 -11.00
C ILE A 100 -2.93 -1.29 -10.02
N PRO A 101 -1.84 -2.09 -10.03
CA PRO A 101 -0.70 -1.84 -9.16
C PRO A 101 0.02 -0.54 -9.51
N LEU A 102 0.04 -0.09 -10.77
CA LEU A 102 0.59 1.22 -11.14
C LEU A 102 -0.16 2.36 -10.45
N LEU A 103 -1.48 2.43 -10.62
CA LEU A 103 -2.31 3.49 -10.03
C LEU A 103 -2.18 3.48 -8.51
N ASN A 104 -2.27 2.29 -7.89
CA ASN A 104 -2.04 2.15 -6.46
C ASN A 104 -0.61 2.59 -6.06
N GLY A 105 0.41 2.31 -6.88
CA GLY A 105 1.78 2.78 -6.64
C GLY A 105 1.90 4.31 -6.66
N ILE A 106 1.27 4.97 -7.62
CA ILE A 106 1.25 6.45 -7.70
C ILE A 106 0.55 7.04 -6.46
N ILE A 107 -0.62 6.51 -6.10
CA ILE A 107 -1.38 6.97 -4.93
C ILE A 107 -0.58 6.75 -3.64
N ARG A 108 0.04 5.57 -3.45
CA ARG A 108 0.90 5.29 -2.30
C ARG A 108 2.10 6.23 -2.21
N PHE A 109 2.70 6.57 -3.33
CA PHE A 109 3.82 7.52 -3.34
C PHE A 109 3.37 8.93 -2.91
N ALA A 110 2.27 9.43 -3.47
CA ALA A 110 1.70 10.72 -3.08
C ALA A 110 1.24 10.73 -1.60
N TRP A 111 0.63 9.64 -1.15
CA TRP A 111 0.27 9.43 0.25
C TRP A 111 1.51 9.43 1.14
N GLY A 112 2.59 8.73 0.75
CA GLY A 112 3.83 8.67 1.51
C GLY A 112 4.45 10.05 1.75
N ILE A 113 4.48 10.92 0.72
CA ILE A 113 4.93 12.31 0.87
C ILE A 113 4.07 13.06 1.89
N THR A 114 2.74 12.95 1.75
CA THR A 114 1.78 13.64 2.62
C THR A 114 1.89 13.14 4.06
N ALA A 115 1.90 11.83 4.27
CA ALA A 115 2.00 11.20 5.58
C ALA A 115 3.33 11.55 6.27
N THR A 116 4.46 11.48 5.57
CA THR A 116 5.76 11.89 6.13
C THR A 116 5.74 13.34 6.58
N TYR A 117 5.21 14.26 5.75
CA TYR A 117 5.07 15.67 6.14
C TYR A 117 4.27 15.82 7.43
N TYR A 118 3.08 15.22 7.51
CA TYR A 118 2.24 15.33 8.71
C TYR A 118 2.88 14.69 9.94
N ILE A 119 3.53 13.54 9.78
CA ILE A 119 4.18 12.85 10.90
C ILE A 119 5.29 13.71 11.50
N ILE A 120 6.13 14.31 10.67
CA ILE A 120 7.25 15.15 11.14
C ILE A 120 6.73 16.51 11.64
N ALA A 121 5.88 17.19 10.88
CA ALA A 121 5.47 18.57 11.20
C ALA A 121 4.55 18.67 12.43
N PHE A 122 3.75 17.62 12.69
CA PHE A 122 2.82 17.58 13.82
C PHE A 122 3.23 16.56 14.89
N GLU A 123 4.45 16.01 14.79
CA GLU A 123 4.98 15.01 15.73
C GLU A 123 3.97 13.87 15.96
N VAL A 124 3.33 13.37 14.89
CA VAL A 124 2.43 12.21 15.00
C VAL A 124 3.28 10.98 15.35
N ILE A 125 2.66 9.96 15.94
CA ILE A 125 3.33 8.69 16.30
C ILE A 125 4.31 8.19 15.22
N HIS A 126 5.61 8.16 15.53
CA HIS A 126 6.67 7.98 14.52
C HIS A 126 6.74 6.57 13.93
N ILE A 127 6.20 5.55 14.59
CA ILE A 127 6.09 4.19 14.02
C ILE A 127 5.33 4.17 12.68
N MET A 128 4.49 5.17 12.41
CA MET A 128 3.82 5.31 11.11
C MET A 128 4.80 5.51 9.95
N LEU A 129 6.01 6.03 10.21
CA LEU A 129 7.06 6.14 9.19
C LEU A 129 7.48 4.76 8.66
N THR A 130 7.37 3.69 9.46
CA THR A 130 7.63 2.33 9.00
C THR A 130 6.60 1.88 7.97
N ILE A 131 5.32 2.22 8.17
CA ILE A 131 4.25 1.95 7.21
C ILE A 131 4.48 2.75 5.94
N VAL A 132 4.83 4.04 6.06
CA VAL A 132 5.16 4.89 4.92
C VAL A 132 6.35 4.35 4.13
N ALA A 133 7.39 3.86 4.80
CA ALA A 133 8.55 3.25 4.14
C ALA A 133 8.14 2.02 3.31
N ILE A 134 7.28 1.15 3.86
CA ILE A 134 6.73 -0.01 3.12
C ILE A 134 5.94 0.45 1.90
N ASP A 135 5.11 1.49 2.03
CA ASP A 135 4.33 2.04 0.91
C ASP A 135 5.22 2.59 -0.20
N VAL A 136 6.30 3.30 0.14
CA VAL A 136 7.28 3.81 -0.84
C VAL A 136 8.01 2.68 -1.54
N ILE A 137 8.38 1.61 -0.83
CA ILE A 137 9.01 0.42 -1.43
C ILE A 137 8.05 -0.23 -2.43
N LEU A 138 6.80 -0.49 -2.03
CA LEU A 138 5.80 -1.11 -2.91
C LEU A 138 5.50 -0.23 -4.12
N ALA A 139 5.33 1.07 -3.91
CA ALA A 139 5.14 2.05 -4.97
C ALA A 139 6.30 2.04 -5.98
N SER A 140 7.54 2.02 -5.48
CA SER A 140 8.75 1.97 -6.32
C SER A 140 8.80 0.70 -7.15
N ILE A 141 8.44 -0.46 -6.57
CA ILE A 141 8.39 -1.75 -7.28
C ILE A 141 7.33 -1.71 -8.39
N TYR A 142 6.12 -1.22 -8.09
CA TYR A 142 5.02 -1.16 -9.06
C TYR A 142 5.33 -0.22 -10.23
N MET A 143 5.82 0.98 -9.94
CA MET A 143 6.21 1.94 -10.98
C MET A 143 7.39 1.42 -11.81
N SER A 144 8.43 0.88 -11.17
CA SER A 144 9.61 0.37 -11.86
C SER A 144 9.27 -0.76 -12.82
N PHE A 145 8.38 -1.68 -12.41
CA PHE A 145 7.91 -2.76 -13.26
C PHE A 145 7.16 -2.23 -14.48
N PHE A 146 6.23 -1.29 -14.28
CA PHE A 146 5.45 -0.73 -15.37
C PHE A 146 6.33 0.00 -16.38
N PHE A 147 7.21 0.91 -15.93
CA PHE A 147 8.06 1.70 -16.84
C PHE A 147 9.07 0.85 -17.61
N LYS A 148 9.61 -0.22 -17.00
CA LYS A 148 10.50 -1.16 -17.70
C LYS A 148 9.78 -1.91 -18.81
N ASN A 149 8.54 -2.36 -18.58
CA ASN A 149 7.78 -3.12 -19.57
C ASN A 149 7.12 -2.23 -20.63
N TYR A 150 6.69 -1.02 -20.28
CA TYR A 150 6.18 -0.02 -21.22
C TYR A 150 7.27 0.45 -22.20
N LYS A 151 8.47 0.79 -21.71
CA LYS A 151 9.60 1.19 -22.57
C LYS A 151 10.10 0.06 -23.49
N ALA A 152 9.85 -1.20 -23.14
CA ALA A 152 10.22 -2.35 -23.95
C ALA A 152 9.28 -2.59 -25.16
N GLY A 153 8.29 -1.73 -25.40
CA GLY A 153 7.34 -1.89 -26.51
C GLY A 153 6.43 -3.12 -26.36
N LYS A 154 6.38 -3.71 -25.16
CA LYS A 154 5.44 -4.78 -24.84
C LYS A 154 4.08 -4.12 -24.65
N ALA A 155 3.16 -4.38 -25.59
CA ALA A 155 1.80 -3.88 -25.53
C ALA A 155 1.15 -4.36 -24.22
N ILE A 156 1.12 -3.48 -23.22
CA ILE A 156 0.15 -3.55 -22.14
C ILE A 156 -1.17 -3.34 -22.86
N LYS A 157 -1.93 -4.43 -23.04
CA LYS A 157 -3.26 -4.33 -23.63
C LYS A 157 -4.15 -3.62 -22.60
N CYS A 158 -4.40 -2.34 -22.83
CA CYS A 158 -5.53 -1.62 -22.25
C CYS A 158 -6.84 -2.28 -22.71
#